data_AF-A0A1H6XA88-F1
#
_entry.id   AF-A0A1H6XA88-F1
#
_cell.length_a   1.000
_cell.length_b   1.000
_cell.length_c   1.000
_cell.angle_alpha   90.00
_cell.angle_beta   90.00
_cell.angle_gamma   90.00
#
_symmetry.space_group_name_H-M   'P 1'
#
loop_
_entity.id
_entity.type
_entity.pdbx_description
1 polymer ?
#
loop_
_entity_poly.entity_id
_entity_poly.type
_entity_poly.pdbx_seq_one_letter_code
_entity_poly.pdbx_strand_id
1 'polypeptide(L)'
;MLYKLENGSLTRAPKYIIDNGTTYINNDDKLREKGYKELVHDTNLVDGSYIVKTTYTEDDTNIYEHYEWAKYEETEHVQEPTIDERVSAIEEMLIAEMGGEEA
;
A
#
# COMPACT_ATOMS: atom_id res chain seq x y z
N MET A 1 11.24 -10.27 16.27
CA MET A 1 9.89 -10.08 16.86
C MET A 1 9.01 -11.19 16.33
N LEU A 2 8.33 -11.95 17.19
CA LEU A 2 7.57 -13.13 16.75
C LEU A 2 6.08 -12.80 16.54
N TYR A 3 5.46 -13.54 15.64
CA TYR A 3 4.07 -13.37 15.21
C TYR A 3 3.37 -14.72 15.05
N LYS A 4 2.05 -14.71 15.07
CA LYS A 4 1.22 -15.87 14.77
C LYS A 4 0.23 -15.49 13.68
N LEU A 5 0.13 -16.31 12.63
CA LEU A 5 -0.82 -16.11 11.55
C LEU A 5 -2.11 -16.88 11.87
N GLU A 6 -3.22 -16.16 12.04
CA GLU A 6 -4.53 -16.75 12.30
C GLU A 6 -5.56 -16.10 11.37
N ASN A 7 -6.26 -16.90 10.57
CA ASN A 7 -7.27 -16.43 9.60
C ASN A 7 -6.77 -15.30 8.68
N GLY A 8 -5.51 -15.37 8.25
CA GLY A 8 -4.89 -14.37 7.39
C GLY A 8 -4.43 -13.09 8.11
N SER A 9 -4.58 -13.00 9.43
CA SER A 9 -4.15 -11.85 10.23
C SER A 9 -2.95 -12.18 11.11
N LEU A 10 -1.99 -11.25 11.18
CA LEU A 10 -0.82 -11.39 12.04
C LEU A 10 -1.11 -10.87 13.46
N THR A 11 -0.97 -11.77 14.43
CA THR A 11 -1.01 -11.42 15.84
C THR A 11 0.41 -11.38 16.38
N ARG A 12 0.80 -10.23 16.91
CA ARG A 12 2.12 -10.03 17.53
C ARG A 12 2.23 -10.84 18.82
N ALA A 13 3.41 -11.41 19.06
CA ALA A 13 3.69 -12.14 20.29
C ALA A 13 3.45 -11.27 21.54
N PRO A 14 2.79 -11.84 22.58
CA PRO A 14 2.64 -11.17 23.87
C PRO A 14 3.98 -11.10 24.59
N LYS A 15 4.13 -10.11 25.49
CA LYS A 15 5.35 -9.95 26.30
C LYS A 15 5.56 -11.07 27.33
N TYR A 16 4.48 -11.74 27.71
CA TYR A 16 4.51 -12.84 28.65
C TYR A 16 3.50 -13.91 28.25
N ILE A 17 3.78 -15.13 28.69
CA ILE A 17 2.94 -16.31 28.51
C ILE A 17 2.91 -17.10 29.80
N ILE A 18 1.75 -17.66 30.12
CA ILE A 18 1.57 -18.52 31.29
C ILE A 18 1.46 -19.95 30.79
N ASP A 19 2.35 -20.82 31.29
CA ASP A 19 2.38 -22.24 30.94
C ASP A 19 2.52 -23.05 32.23
N ASN A 20 1.55 -23.92 32.51
CA ASN A 20 1.48 -24.73 33.74
C ASN A 20 1.67 -23.92 35.04
N GLY A 21 1.04 -22.74 35.12
CA GLY A 21 1.11 -21.87 36.30
C GLY A 21 2.42 -21.08 36.43
N THR A 22 3.37 -21.24 35.50
CA THR A 22 4.62 -20.46 35.44
C THR A 22 4.48 -19.33 34.43
N THR A 23 4.88 -18.12 34.83
CA THR A 23 4.93 -16.96 33.94
C THR A 23 6.30 -16.85 33.28
N TYR A 24 6.33 -16.93 31.96
CA TYR A 24 7.51 -16.71 31.14
C TYR A 24 7.45 -15.33 30.52
N ILE A 25 8.51 -14.53 30.68
CA ILE A 25 8.59 -13.15 30.19
C ILE A 25 9.67 -13.10 29.10
N ASN A 26 9.34 -12.54 27.93
CA ASN A 26 10.24 -12.44 26.78
C ASN A 26 10.99 -13.76 26.47
N ASN A 27 10.27 -14.89 26.53
CA ASN A 27 10.84 -16.20 26.29
C ASN A 27 10.42 -16.70 24.91
N ASP A 28 11.34 -16.59 23.95
CA ASP A 28 11.09 -16.92 22.55
C ASP A 28 10.87 -18.42 22.33
N ASP A 29 11.56 -19.29 23.07
CA ASP A 29 11.39 -20.75 22.95
C ASP A 29 9.96 -21.16 23.29
N LYS A 30 9.43 -20.63 24.39
CA LYS A 30 8.05 -20.87 24.82
C LYS A 30 7.03 -20.24 23.85
N LEU A 31 7.36 -19.12 23.22
CA LEU A 31 6.53 -18.55 22.16
C LEU A 31 6.53 -19.45 20.91
N ARG A 32 7.67 -19.99 20.50
CA ARG A 32 7.76 -20.94 19.37
C ARG A 32 6.99 -22.23 19.65
N GLU A 33 7.04 -22.76 20.87
CA GLU A 33 6.20 -23.90 21.29
C GLU A 33 4.68 -23.63 21.15
N LYS A 34 4.25 -22.36 21.28
CA LYS A 34 2.85 -21.94 21.09
C LYS A 34 2.53 -21.55 19.64
N GLY A 35 3.47 -21.76 18.72
CA GLY A 35 3.31 -21.53 17.29
C GLY A 35 3.63 -20.11 16.82
N TYR A 36 4.31 -19.29 17.63
CA TYR A 36 4.81 -17.99 17.17
C TYR A 36 6.09 -18.16 16.34
N LYS A 37 6.16 -17.46 15.21
CA LYS A 37 7.20 -17.59 14.19
C LYS A 37 7.82 -16.24 13.87
N GLU A 38 8.99 -16.24 13.24
CA GLU A 38 9.60 -15.01 12.75
C GLU A 38 8.87 -14.52 11.51
N LEU A 39 8.71 -13.20 11.39
CA LEU A 39 8.16 -12.57 10.20
C LEU A 39 9.31 -12.18 9.27
N VAL A 40 9.29 -12.72 8.06
CA VAL A 40 10.19 -12.39 6.97
C VAL A 40 9.45 -11.43 6.03
N HIS A 41 9.97 -10.21 5.93
CA HIS A 41 9.41 -9.18 5.09
C HIS A 41 9.84 -9.36 3.64
N ASP A 42 8.90 -9.18 2.71
CA ASP A 42 9.25 -9.01 1.30
C ASP A 42 9.97 -7.67 1.12
N THR A 43 11.14 -7.71 0.50
CA THR A 43 11.97 -6.53 0.24
C THR A 43 12.01 -6.17 -1.24
N ASN A 44 11.28 -6.89 -2.09
CA ASN A 44 11.22 -6.63 -3.52
C ASN A 44 10.32 -5.43 -3.79
N LEU A 45 10.94 -4.25 -3.86
CA LEU A 45 10.27 -3.01 -4.25
C LEU A 45 10.08 -2.97 -5.77
N VAL A 46 8.87 -2.63 -6.20
CA VAL A 46 8.59 -2.30 -7.61
C VAL A 46 8.53 -0.77 -7.74
N ASP A 47 9.50 -0.17 -8.44
CA ASP A 47 9.57 1.28 -8.62
C ASP A 47 8.30 1.83 -9.29
N GLY A 48 7.92 3.08 -8.97
CA GLY A 48 6.69 3.70 -9.48
C GLY A 48 5.42 2.90 -9.18
N SER A 49 5.38 2.17 -8.06
CA SER A 49 4.25 1.31 -7.68
C SER A 49 3.86 1.50 -6.21
N TYR A 50 2.66 1.06 -5.86
CA TYR A 50 2.17 0.99 -4.48
C TYR A 50 1.61 -0.41 -4.18
N ILE A 51 1.62 -0.79 -2.90
CA ILE A 51 1.10 -2.09 -2.45
C ILE A 51 -0.43 -2.03 -2.46
N VAL A 52 -1.08 -2.90 -3.22
CA VAL A 52 -2.55 -3.05 -3.23
C VAL A 52 -3.02 -4.10 -2.24
N LYS A 53 -2.19 -5.09 -1.94
CA LYS A 53 -2.54 -6.19 -1.06
C LYS A 53 -1.31 -6.80 -0.42
N THR A 54 -1.44 -7.13 0.86
CA THR A 54 -0.48 -7.95 1.59
C THR A 54 -1.07 -9.33 1.83
N THR A 55 -0.30 -10.37 1.53
CA THR A 55 -0.67 -11.76 1.82
C THR A 55 0.45 -12.44 2.59
N TYR A 56 0.13 -13.58 3.22
CA TYR A 56 1.08 -14.30 4.05
C TYR A 56 1.07 -15.79 3.73
N THR A 57 2.24 -16.41 3.76
CA THR A 57 2.41 -17.86 3.79
C THR A 57 3.25 -18.24 5.00
N GLU A 58 3.16 -19.46 5.49
CA GLU A 58 3.97 -19.92 6.62
C GLU A 58 4.59 -21.30 6.37
N ASP A 59 5.78 -21.50 6.91
CA ASP A 59 6.40 -22.82 7.08
C ASP A 59 6.53 -23.12 8.59
N ASP A 60 7.31 -24.13 8.98
CA ASP A 60 7.47 -24.53 10.38
C ASP A 60 8.10 -23.44 11.27
N THR A 61 8.89 -22.53 10.70
CA THR A 61 9.75 -21.59 11.44
C THR A 61 9.38 -20.12 11.19
N ASN A 62 8.88 -19.79 10.00
CA ASN A 62 8.72 -18.44 9.49
C ASN A 62 7.32 -18.20 8.93
N ILE A 63 6.93 -16.93 8.98
CA ILE A 63 5.83 -16.36 8.22
C ILE A 63 6.46 -15.43 7.18
N TYR A 64 6.09 -15.61 5.92
CA TYR A 64 6.55 -14.80 4.80
C TYR A 64 5.46 -13.83 4.39
N GLU A 65 5.80 -12.56 4.36
CA GLU A 65 4.96 -11.51 3.79
C GLU A 65 5.16 -11.47 2.27
N HIS A 66 4.08 -11.19 1.53
CA HIS A 66 4.09 -11.03 0.09
C HIS A 66 3.25 -9.82 -0.31
N TYR A 67 3.76 -9.02 -1.24
CA TYR A 67 3.06 -7.84 -1.73
C TYR A 67 2.57 -8.01 -3.17
N GLU A 68 1.31 -7.65 -3.38
CA GLU A 68 0.77 -7.38 -4.71
C GLU A 68 0.92 -5.89 -4.99
N TRP A 69 1.57 -5.55 -6.10
CA TRP A 69 1.90 -4.18 -6.49
C TRP A 69 1.02 -3.71 -7.64
N ALA A 70 0.58 -2.46 -7.60
CA ALA A 70 0.01 -1.75 -8.74
C ALA A 70 0.87 -0.54 -9.10
N LYS A 71 1.03 -0.29 -10.40
CA LYS A 71 1.75 0.87 -10.92
C LYS A 71 0.91 2.12 -10.77
N TYR A 72 1.55 3.26 -10.50
CA TYR A 72 0.90 4.54 -10.71
C TYR A 72 0.60 4.71 -12.20
N GLU A 73 -0.59 5.20 -12.53
CA GLU A 73 -0.87 5.63 -13.90
C GLU A 73 -0.04 6.89 -14.18
N GLU A 74 0.74 6.87 -15.26
CA GLU A 74 1.30 8.10 -15.81
C GLU A 74 0.15 8.91 -16.42
N THR A 75 -0.49 9.74 -15.60
CA THR A 75 -1.35 10.77 -16.13
C THR A 75 -0.45 11.91 -16.58
N GLU A 76 -0.42 12.20 -17.89
CA GLU A 76 0.19 13.44 -18.36
C GLU A 76 -0.43 14.61 -17.61
N HIS A 77 0.41 15.52 -17.10
CA HIS A 77 -0.08 16.76 -16.53
C HIS A 77 -0.86 17.49 -17.61
N VAL A 78 -2.16 17.72 -17.39
CA VAL A 78 -2.95 18.62 -18.24
C VAL A 78 -2.28 19.99 -18.11
N GLN A 79 -1.57 20.41 -19.16
CA GLN A 79 -0.98 21.73 -19.20
C GLN A 79 -2.13 22.74 -19.23
N GLU A 80 -2.13 23.69 -18.29
CA GLU A 80 -3.04 24.82 -18.39
C GLU A 80 -2.73 25.56 -19.71
N PRO A 81 -3.76 25.97 -20.47
CA PRO A 81 -3.55 26.73 -21.68
C PRO A 81 -2.76 28.00 -21.34
N THR A 82 -1.78 28.31 -22.17
CA THR A 82 -0.95 29.51 -22.05
C THR A 82 -1.81 30.77 -22.10
N ILE A 83 -1.26 31.90 -21.66
CA ILE A 83 -1.96 33.20 -21.76
C ILE A 83 -2.35 33.49 -23.22
N ASP A 84 -1.47 33.21 -24.17
CA ASP A 84 -1.73 33.48 -25.59
C ASP A 84 -2.87 32.60 -26.13
N GLU A 85 -2.88 31.30 -25.80
CA GLU A 85 -3.98 30.40 -26.17
C GLU A 85 -5.31 30.82 -25.53
N ARG A 86 -5.28 31.31 -24.28
CA ARG A 86 -6.46 31.87 -23.61
C ARG A 86 -6.96 33.14 -24.28
N VAL A 87 -6.06 34.02 -24.72
CA VAL A 87 -6.41 35.24 -25.44
C VAL A 87 -7.03 34.90 -26.80
N SER A 88 -6.42 34.00 -27.58
CA SER A 88 -6.97 33.57 -28.86
C SER A 88 -8.33 32.91 -28.73
N ALA A 89 -8.54 32.07 -27.71
CA ALA A 89 -9.85 31.46 -27.45
C ALA A 89 -10.93 32.51 -27.11
N ILE A 90 -10.57 33.56 -26.36
CA ILE A 90 -11.48 34.68 -26.05
C ILE A 90 -11.80 35.47 -27.32
N GLU A 91 -10.82 35.72 -28.17
CA GLU A 91 -11.02 36.43 -29.45
C GLU A 91 -11.93 35.65 -30.40
N GLU A 92 -11.73 34.33 -30.53
CA GLU A 92 -12.60 33.46 -31.33
C GLU A 92 -14.04 33.45 -30.80
N MET A 93 -14.23 33.38 -29.48
CA MET A 93 -15.55 33.46 -28.85
C MET A 93 -16.24 34.79 -29.12
N LEU A 94 -15.52 35.91 -28.99
CA LEU A 94 -16.06 37.24 -29.22
C LEU A 94 -16.44 37.45 -30.69
N ILE A 95 -15.61 36.97 -31.63
CA ILE A 95 -15.90 37.02 -33.06
C ILE A 95 -17.12 36.16 -33.40
N ALA A 96 -17.26 34.98 -32.79
CA ALA A 96 -18.42 34.11 -32.99
C ALA A 96 -19.72 34.73 -32.44
N GLU A 97 -19.65 35.44 -31.31
CA GLU A 97 -20.78 36.16 -30.71
C GLU A 97 -21.19 37.38 -31.55
N MET A 98 -20.22 38.12 -32.09
CA MET A 98 -20.47 39.28 -32.96
C MET A 98 -20.89 38.89 -34.39
N GLY A 99 -20.46 37.73 -34.89
CA GLY A 99 -20.83 37.20 -36.20
C GLY A 99 -22.23 36.57 -36.26
N GLY A 100 -22.92 36.46 -35.12
CA GLY A 100 -24.31 35.98 -35.03
C GLY A 100 -25.37 37.06 -35.28
N GLU A 101 -24.98 38.30 -35.55
CA GLU A 101 -25.88 39.46 -35.68
C GLU A 101 -26.05 39.97 -37.12
N GLU A 102 -25.80 39.13 -38.14
CA GLU A 102 -26.30 39.37 -39.50
C GLU A 102 -27.17 38.19 -39.99
N ALA A 103 -28.48 38.31 -39.73
CA ALA A 103 -29.56 37.57 -40.40
C ALA A 103 -30.77 38.48 -40.63
#